data_AF-A0A8T1RDD1-F1
#
_entry.id   AF-A0A8T1RDD1-F1
#
_cell.length_a   1.000
_cell.length_b   1.000
_cell.length_c   1.000
_cell.angle_alpha   90.00
_cell.angle_beta   90.00
_cell.angle_gamma   90.00
#
_symmetry.space_group_name_H-M   'P 1'
#
loop_
_entity.id
_entity.type
_entity.pdbx_description
1 polymer ?
#
loop_
_entity_poly.entity_id
_entity_poly.type
_entity_poly.pdbx_seq_one_letter_code
_entity_poly.pdbx_strand_id
1 'polypeptide(L)'
;MYRLHKQNPEVYTVERLAKEYRIMRQRVHAILWLKELKEEEEKKLGHPLDDSVELLLDTCPEFLNSHDREFHVASLPYKPDFKVMPEGWDGTTKDLDEVHYVISQKEDEMLYQEFVQRMNFNKKKIAGEVKCHKYSRRCPSEGWNFLQ
;
A
#
# COMPACT_ATOMS: atom_id res chain seq x y z
N MET A 1 -9.43 13.90 -0.09
CA MET A 1 -9.26 12.49 -0.53
C MET A 1 -10.56 11.70 -0.55
N TYR A 2 -11.10 11.22 0.58
CA TYR A 2 -12.25 10.31 0.60
C TYR A 2 -13.47 10.84 -0.16
N ARG A 3 -13.89 12.09 0.08
CA ARG A 3 -15.02 12.72 -0.62
C ARG A 3 -14.84 12.75 -2.14
N LEU A 4 -13.63 13.03 -2.64
CA LEU A 4 -13.32 13.05 -4.08
C LEU A 4 -13.41 11.66 -4.69
N HIS A 5 -12.82 10.66 -4.02
CA HIS A 5 -12.86 9.26 -4.45
C HIS A 5 -14.30 8.72 -4.49
N LYS A 6 -15.09 9.03 -3.47
CA LYS A 6 -16.49 8.59 -3.36
C LYS A 6 -17.37 9.18 -4.47
N GLN A 7 -17.12 10.43 -4.87
CA GLN A 7 -17.88 11.09 -5.94
C GLN A 7 -17.54 10.53 -7.32
N ASN A 8 -16.25 10.35 -7.62
CA ASN A 8 -15.79 9.89 -8.93
C ASN A 8 -14.62 8.89 -8.78
N PRO A 9 -14.90 7.61 -8.47
CA PRO A 9 -13.85 6.62 -8.20
C PRO A 9 -12.99 6.29 -9.43
N GLU A 10 -13.55 6.41 -10.64
CA GLU A 10 -12.82 6.21 -11.90
C GLU A 10 -11.78 7.30 -12.17
N VAL A 11 -12.12 8.55 -11.81
CA VAL A 11 -11.27 9.72 -12.05
C VAL A 11 -10.23 9.88 -10.94
N TYR A 12 -10.64 9.67 -9.70
CA TYR A 12 -9.80 9.77 -8.51
C TYR A 12 -9.33 8.39 -8.07
N THR A 13 -8.58 7.70 -8.92
CA THR A 13 -7.98 6.41 -8.58
C THR A 13 -7.01 6.53 -7.40
N VAL A 14 -6.71 5.42 -6.74
CA VAL A 14 -5.73 5.36 -5.66
C VAL A 14 -4.38 5.92 -6.09
N GLU A 15 -3.94 5.62 -7.32
CA GLU A 15 -2.69 6.12 -7.87
C GLU A 15 -2.68 7.63 -8.04
N ARG A 16 -3.78 8.20 -8.56
CA ARG A 16 -3.91 9.65 -8.71
C ARG A 16 -3.91 10.35 -7.35
N LEU A 17 -4.67 9.83 -6.39
CA LEU A 17 -4.74 10.39 -5.03
C LEU A 17 -3.39 10.30 -4.32
N ALA A 18 -2.70 9.16 -4.44
CA ALA A 18 -1.35 8.99 -3.89
C ALA A 18 -0.38 10.04 -4.46
N LYS A 19 -0.43 10.27 -5.78
CA LYS A 19 0.41 11.27 -6.46
C LYS A 19 0.07 12.70 -6.08
N GLU A 20 -1.22 13.06 -6.04
CA GLU A 20 -1.71 14.42 -5.76
C GLU A 20 -1.42 14.83 -4.31
N TYR A 21 -1.60 13.90 -3.37
CA TYR A 21 -1.38 14.14 -1.95
C TYR A 21 0.01 13.70 -1.45
N ARG A 22 0.88 13.18 -2.34
CA ARG A 22 2.27 12.77 -2.05
C ARG A 22 2.42 11.77 -0.90
N ILE A 23 1.52 10.79 -0.83
CA ILE A 23 1.48 9.73 0.18
C ILE A 23 1.55 8.33 -0.45
N MET A 24 1.91 7.32 0.35
CA MET A 24 1.96 5.93 -0.11
C MET A 24 0.59 5.40 -0.55
N ARG A 25 0.58 4.55 -1.60
CA ARG A 25 -0.65 3.93 -2.15
C ARG A 25 -1.40 3.11 -1.10
N GLN A 26 -0.67 2.38 -0.26
CA GLN A 26 -1.18 1.58 0.85
C GLN A 26 -1.94 2.45 1.86
N ARG A 27 -1.39 3.62 2.16
CA ARG A 27 -1.99 4.57 3.10
C ARG A 27 -3.27 5.18 2.54
N VAL A 28 -3.32 5.48 1.24
CA VAL A 28 -4.56 5.92 0.57
C VAL A 28 -5.66 4.87 0.76
N HIS A 29 -5.38 3.59 0.46
CA HIS A 29 -6.35 2.50 0.70
C HIS A 29 -6.86 2.48 2.14
N ALA A 30 -5.96 2.58 3.12
CA ALA A 30 -6.32 2.59 4.52
C ALA A 30 -7.21 3.79 4.90
N ILE A 31 -6.84 5.01 4.47
CA ILE A 31 -7.62 6.23 4.71
C ILE A 31 -9.03 6.10 4.12
N LEU A 32 -9.13 5.61 2.88
CA LEU A 32 -10.42 5.46 2.20
C LEU A 32 -11.32 4.48 2.97
N TRP A 33 -10.77 3.35 3.38
CA TRP A 33 -11.53 2.33 4.11
C TRP A 33 -11.92 2.77 5.53
N LEU A 34 -11.03 3.43 6.27
CA LEU A 34 -11.34 3.93 7.62
C LEU A 34 -12.43 5.00 7.59
N LYS A 35 -12.42 5.90 6.61
CA LYS A 35 -13.47 6.92 6.46
C LYS A 35 -14.81 6.29 6.03
N GLU A 36 -14.79 5.24 5.22
CA GLU A 36 -16.00 4.45 4.91
C GLU A 36 -16.59 3.81 6.18
N LEU A 37 -15.76 3.15 7.00
CA LEU A 37 -16.20 2.58 8.28
C LEU A 37 -16.77 3.64 9.23
N LYS A 38 -16.11 4.82 9.31
CA LYS A 38 -16.58 5.96 10.11
C LYS A 38 -17.98 6.38 9.69
N GLU A 39 -18.22 6.59 8.38
CA GLU A 39 -19.54 7.00 7.88
C GLU A 39 -20.62 5.93 8.10
N GLU A 40 -20.28 4.64 7.96
CA GLU A 40 -21.22 3.55 8.27
C GLU A 40 -21.61 3.52 9.74
N GLU A 41 -20.67 3.80 10.65
CA GLU A 41 -20.90 3.82 12.09
C GLU A 41 -21.71 5.06 12.52
N GLU A 42 -21.38 6.24 12.00
CA GLU A 42 -22.17 7.47 12.21
C GLU A 42 -23.62 7.29 11.74
N LYS A 43 -23.82 6.61 10.60
CA LYS A 43 -25.17 6.27 10.11
C LYS A 43 -25.92 5.32 11.02
N LYS A 44 -25.22 4.36 11.66
CA LYS A 44 -25.83 3.41 12.63
C LYS A 44 -26.20 4.11 13.94
N LEU A 45 -25.37 5.01 14.43
CA LEU A 45 -25.58 5.77 15.66
C LEU A 45 -26.61 6.91 15.50
N GLY A 46 -26.73 7.47 14.29
CA GLY A 46 -27.64 8.57 13.99
C GLY A 46 -27.11 9.96 14.40
N HIS A 47 -25.85 10.04 14.85
CA HIS A 47 -25.16 11.28 15.15
C HIS A 47 -23.67 11.17 14.76
N PRO A 48 -22.97 12.30 14.56
CA PRO A 48 -21.53 12.30 14.27
C PRO A 48 -20.72 11.64 15.40
N LEU A 49 -19.60 11.03 15.03
CA LEU A 49 -18.62 10.52 15.99
C LEU A 49 -17.76 11.66 16.54
N ASP A 50 -17.13 11.44 17.70
CA ASP A 50 -16.18 12.39 18.29
C ASP A 50 -14.98 12.61 17.34
N ASP A 51 -14.66 13.88 17.10
CA ASP A 51 -13.56 14.34 16.24
C ASP A 51 -12.57 15.23 16.98
N SER A 52 -12.65 15.32 18.32
CA SER A 52 -11.80 16.16 19.16
C SER A 52 -10.31 16.00 18.91
N VAL A 53 -9.83 14.75 18.73
CA VAL A 53 -8.43 14.45 18.42
C VAL A 53 -8.08 14.82 16.98
N GLU A 54 -8.97 14.60 16.01
CA GLU A 54 -8.74 15.01 14.61
C GLU A 54 -8.57 16.54 14.54
N LEU A 55 -9.43 17.29 15.23
CA LEU A 55 -9.39 18.75 15.30
C LEU A 55 -8.10 19.27 15.98
N LEU A 56 -7.64 18.59 17.03
CA LEU A 56 -6.38 18.93 17.68
C LEU A 56 -5.20 18.77 16.72
N LEU A 57 -5.16 17.67 15.96
CA LEU A 57 -4.09 17.42 14.98
C LEU A 57 -4.10 18.44 13.83
N ASP A 58 -5.29 18.88 13.39
CA ASP A 58 -5.43 19.93 12.38
C ASP A 58 -4.98 21.30 12.91
N THR A 59 -5.21 21.57 14.20
CA THR A 59 -4.84 22.85 14.84
C THR A 59 -3.34 22.92 15.17
N CYS A 60 -2.71 21.77 15.44
CA CYS A 60 -1.31 21.68 15.82
C CYS A 60 -0.52 20.76 14.88
N PRO A 61 -0.34 21.15 13.59
CA PRO A 61 0.34 20.32 12.59
C PRO A 61 1.82 20.09 12.92
N GLU A 62 2.42 20.91 13.79
CA GLU A 62 3.82 20.79 14.22
C GLU A 62 4.13 19.45 14.91
N PHE A 63 3.12 18.79 15.49
CA PHE A 63 3.29 17.46 16.09
C PHE A 63 3.45 16.34 15.06
N LEU A 64 3.12 16.60 13.79
CA LEU A 64 3.19 15.63 12.72
C LEU A 64 4.08 16.16 11.60
N ASN A 65 5.34 15.73 11.61
CA ASN A 65 6.15 15.73 10.39
C ASN A 65 5.56 14.72 9.40
N SER A 66 4.49 15.10 8.69
CA SER A 66 4.04 14.35 7.53
C SER A 66 5.15 14.48 6.50
N HIS A 67 5.95 13.43 6.35
CA HIS A 67 7.05 13.44 5.41
C HIS A 67 6.47 13.65 4.01
N ASP A 68 6.75 14.83 3.48
CA ASP A 68 6.20 15.33 2.25
C ASP A 68 6.95 14.60 1.12
N ARG A 69 6.41 13.46 0.63
CA ARG A 69 7.04 12.37 -0.18
C ARG A 69 7.27 11.11 0.64
N GLU A 70 6.20 10.38 0.93
CA GLU A 70 6.28 9.02 1.45
C GLU A 70 6.61 8.06 0.28
N PHE A 71 7.87 7.67 0.12
CA PHE A 71 8.30 6.70 -0.90
C PHE A 71 9.08 5.56 -0.26
N HIS A 72 8.88 4.36 -0.78
CA HIS A 72 9.67 3.20 -0.40
C HIS A 72 11.08 3.30 -0.99
N VAL A 73 12.08 3.02 -0.17
CA VAL A 73 13.50 2.96 -0.57
C VAL A 73 14.02 1.59 -0.22
N ALA A 74 14.48 0.86 -1.24
CA ALA A 74 15.04 -0.46 -1.04
C ALA A 74 16.31 -0.39 -0.18
N SER A 75 16.40 -1.25 0.82
CA SER A 75 17.64 -1.44 1.57
C SER A 75 18.52 -2.44 0.84
N LEU A 76 19.59 -1.96 0.21
CA LEU A 76 20.52 -2.82 -0.52
C LEU A 76 21.66 -3.29 0.39
N PRO A 77 21.94 -4.60 0.45
CA PRO A 77 23.15 -5.08 1.12
C PRO A 77 24.37 -4.65 0.29
N TYR A 78 25.27 -3.87 0.90
CA TYR A 78 26.56 -3.52 0.30
C TYR A 78 27.51 -4.72 0.37
N LYS A 79 27.38 -5.65 -0.58
CA LYS A 79 28.37 -6.70 -0.80
C LYS A 79 29.40 -6.18 -1.82
N PRO A 80 30.68 -5.99 -1.46
CA PRO A 80 31.70 -5.56 -2.42
C PRO A 80 31.96 -6.70 -3.40
N ASP A 81 31.34 -6.62 -4.57
CA ASP A 81 31.50 -7.54 -5.69
C ASP A 81 31.65 -6.71 -6.96
N PHE A 82 32.70 -6.97 -7.72
CA PHE A 82 33.08 -6.14 -8.86
C PHE A 82 33.27 -7.01 -10.10
N LYS A 83 32.67 -6.58 -11.21
CA LYS A 83 32.83 -7.21 -12.51
C LYS A 83 33.75 -6.36 -13.38
N VAL A 84 34.93 -6.89 -13.72
CA VAL A 84 35.89 -6.22 -14.61
C VAL A 84 35.38 -6.30 -16.04
N MET A 85 35.37 -5.17 -16.75
CA MET A 85 35.00 -5.11 -18.18
C MET A 85 36.23 -5.43 -19.05
N PRO A 86 36.05 -6.05 -20.23
CA PRO A 86 37.16 -6.36 -21.12
C PRO A 86 37.79 -5.09 -21.71
N GLU A 87 39.06 -5.21 -22.13
CA GLU A 87 39.74 -4.14 -22.86
C GLU A 87 38.99 -3.83 -24.18
N GLY A 88 38.77 -2.54 -24.46
CA GLY A 88 38.00 -2.08 -25.63
C GLY A 88 36.48 -2.08 -25.46
N TRP A 89 35.96 -2.21 -24.23
CA TRP A 89 34.52 -2.06 -23.97
C TRP A 89 34.00 -0.65 -24.31
N ASP A 90 32.98 -0.60 -25.17
CA ASP A 90 32.35 0.61 -25.71
C ASP A 90 31.04 0.98 -25.00
N GLY A 91 30.68 0.26 -23.94
CA GLY A 91 29.45 0.51 -23.18
C GLY A 91 29.49 1.72 -22.26
N THR A 92 28.30 2.20 -21.87
CA THR A 92 28.12 3.25 -20.87
C THR A 92 27.85 2.64 -19.50
N THR A 93 28.57 3.07 -18.46
CA THR A 93 28.30 2.69 -17.08
C THR A 93 26.97 3.29 -16.60
N LYS A 94 26.16 2.50 -15.88
CA LYS A 94 24.92 2.99 -15.27
C LYS A 94 25.21 3.77 -14.00
N ASP A 95 24.42 4.80 -13.75
CA ASP A 95 24.47 5.55 -12.51
C ASP A 95 23.94 4.70 -11.33
N LEU A 96 24.57 4.81 -10.16
CA LEU A 96 24.21 4.01 -8.99
C LEU A 96 22.83 4.38 -8.44
N ASP A 97 22.46 5.67 -8.48
CA ASP A 97 21.17 6.15 -7.99
C ASP A 97 20.04 5.69 -8.91
N GLU A 98 20.28 5.65 -10.24
CA GLU A 98 19.33 5.09 -11.19
C GLU A 98 19.07 3.60 -10.91
N VAL A 99 20.12 2.81 -10.69
CA VAL A 99 19.98 1.38 -10.36
C VAL A 99 19.20 1.20 -9.05
N HIS A 100 19.51 2.00 -8.03
CA HIS A 100 18.83 1.94 -6.74
C HIS A 100 17.36 2.33 -6.83
N TYR A 101 17.03 3.35 -7.63
CA TYR A 101 15.66 3.77 -7.90
C TYR A 101 14.86 2.67 -8.57
N VAL A 102 15.41 2.01 -9.59
CA VAL A 102 14.75 0.90 -10.29
C VAL A 102 14.47 -0.27 -9.35
N ILE A 103 15.39 -0.59 -8.43
CA ILE A 103 15.17 -1.65 -7.44
C ILE A 103 14.07 -1.24 -6.46
N SER A 104 14.12 0.00 -5.98
CA SER A 104 13.11 0.56 -5.05
C SER A 104 11.71 0.55 -5.67
N GLN A 105 11.56 0.91 -6.95
CA GLN A 105 10.28 0.84 -7.65
C GLN A 105 9.72 -0.59 -7.75
N LYS A 106 10.59 -1.56 -8.06
CA LYS A 106 10.17 -2.97 -8.14
C LYS A 106 9.69 -3.50 -6.80
N GLU A 107 10.40 -3.17 -5.73
CA GLU A 107 10.02 -3.56 -4.38
C GLU A 107 8.72 -2.87 -3.94
N ASP A 108 8.55 -1.57 -4.21
CA ASP A 108 7.31 -0.84 -3.91
C ASP A 108 6.08 -1.50 -4.57
N GLU A 109 6.21 -1.94 -5.83
CA GLU A 109 5.13 -2.62 -6.54
C GLU A 109 4.79 -3.98 -5.91
N MET A 110 5.80 -4.77 -5.54
CA MET A 110 5.59 -6.03 -4.82
C MET A 110 4.89 -5.81 -3.47
N LEU A 111 5.36 -4.84 -2.69
CA LEU A 111 4.79 -4.48 -1.40
C LEU A 111 3.35 -3.98 -1.54
N TYR A 112 3.05 -3.20 -2.57
CA TYR A 112 1.70 -2.73 -2.85
C TYR A 112 0.75 -3.89 -3.16
N GLN A 113 1.15 -4.82 -4.03
CA GLN A 113 0.35 -6.00 -4.37
C GLN A 113 0.08 -6.87 -3.14
N GLU A 114 1.11 -7.15 -2.35
CA GLU A 114 0.96 -7.92 -1.10
C GLU A 114 0.03 -7.21 -0.11
N PHE A 115 0.18 -5.89 0.06
CA PHE A 115 -0.68 -5.10 0.91
C PHE A 115 -2.15 -5.20 0.49
N VAL A 116 -2.45 -5.03 -0.80
CA VAL A 116 -3.82 -5.12 -1.32
C VAL A 116 -4.42 -6.50 -1.08
N GLN A 117 -3.65 -7.57 -1.31
CA GLN A 117 -4.09 -8.94 -1.04
C GLN A 117 -4.42 -9.16 0.45
N ARG A 118 -3.51 -8.75 1.35
CA ARG A 118 -3.69 -8.87 2.80
C ARG A 118 -4.85 -8.01 3.30
N MET A 119 -4.99 -6.79 2.80
CA MET A 119 -6.07 -5.90 3.17
C MET A 119 -7.43 -6.45 2.73
N ASN A 120 -7.54 -6.97 1.50
CA ASN A 120 -8.76 -7.61 1.00
C ASN A 120 -9.14 -8.83 1.84
N PHE A 121 -8.16 -9.64 2.25
CA PHE A 121 -8.41 -10.75 3.18
C PHE A 121 -8.90 -10.24 4.55
N ASN A 122 -8.26 -9.21 5.10
CA ASN A 122 -8.66 -8.63 6.39
C ASN A 122 -10.08 -8.05 6.35
N LYS A 123 -10.48 -7.39 5.26
CA LYS A 123 -11.85 -6.92 5.04
C LYS A 123 -12.85 -8.08 5.12
N LYS A 124 -12.59 -9.18 4.41
CA LYS A 124 -13.43 -10.40 4.47
C LYS A 124 -13.48 -11.01 5.86
N LYS A 125 -12.36 -10.97 6.59
CA LYS A 125 -12.27 -11.47 7.97
C LYS A 125 -13.14 -10.65 8.91
N ILE A 126 -13.09 -9.32 8.82
CA ILE A 126 -13.92 -8.40 9.62
C ILE A 126 -15.41 -8.55 9.28
N ALA A 127 -15.73 -8.75 8.00
CA ALA A 127 -17.09 -9.06 7.55
C ALA A 127 -17.61 -10.44 8.05
N GLY A 128 -16.76 -11.25 8.67
CA GLY A 128 -17.13 -12.59 9.17
C GLY A 128 -17.28 -13.64 8.06
N GLU A 129 -16.84 -13.36 6.84
CA GLU A 129 -16.86 -14.29 5.70
C GLU A 129 -15.79 -15.39 5.86
N VAL A 130 -14.66 -15.05 6.50
CA VAL A 130 -13.59 -16.00 6.77
C VAL A 130 -13.94 -16.82 8.00
N LYS A 131 -14.49 -18.02 7.79
CA LYS A 131 -14.83 -18.98 8.85
C LYS A 131 -13.92 -20.20 8.80
N CYS A 132 -13.40 -20.60 9.95
CA CYS A 132 -12.70 -21.87 10.10
C CYS A 132 -13.74 -22.99 10.29
N HIS A 133 -14.18 -23.63 9.20
CA HIS A 133 -15.10 -24.76 9.27
C HIS A 133 -14.35 -26.09 9.32
N LYS A 134 -14.92 -27.13 9.97
CA LYS A 134 -14.30 -28.46 10.05
C LYS A 134 -13.99 -29.08 8.68
N TYR A 135 -14.75 -28.70 7.65
CA TYR A 135 -14.55 -29.16 6.27
C TYR A 135 -13.57 -28.29 5.45
N SER A 136 -13.11 -27.14 5.97
CA SER A 136 -12.10 -26.30 5.31
C SER A 136 -10.71 -26.94 5.28
N ARG A 137 -10.50 -28.03 6.04
CA ARG A 137 -9.30 -28.88 6.00
C ARG A 137 -9.31 -29.89 4.84
N ARG A 138 -10.30 -29.85 3.96
CA ARG A 138 -10.35 -30.73 2.79
C ARG A 138 -9.37 -30.23 1.74
N CYS A 139 -8.64 -31.16 1.14
CA CYS A 139 -7.87 -30.90 -0.06
C CYS A 139 -8.81 -30.32 -1.14
N PRO A 140 -8.43 -29.25 -1.85
CA PRO A 140 -9.17 -28.79 -3.02
C PRO A 140 -9.36 -29.96 -4.01
N SER A 141 -10.48 -29.98 -4.75
CA SER A 141 -10.74 -31.02 -5.77
C SER A 141 -9.67 -31.05 -6.87
N GLU A 142 -8.99 -29.92 -7.08
CA GLU A 142 -7.90 -29.74 -8.03
C GLU A 142 -6.54 -30.27 -7.51
N GLY A 143 -6.50 -30.72 -6.25
CA GLY A 143 -5.31 -31.28 -5.62
C GLY A 143 -4.21 -30.25 -5.32
N TRP A 144 -3.13 -30.73 -4.71
CA TRP A 144 -1.85 -30.01 -4.69
C TRP A 144 -1.07 -30.51 -5.89
N ASN A 145 -1.20 -29.80 -7.02
CA ASN A 145 -0.41 -30.14 -8.19
C ASN A 145 1.04 -29.77 -7.89
N PHE A 146 1.88 -30.77 -7.62
CA PHE A 146 3.31 -30.62 -7.87
C PHE A 146 3.44 -30.47 -9.37
N LEU A 147 3.51 -29.22 -9.84
CA LEU A 147 3.74 -28.91 -11.24
C LEU A 147 4.97 -29.71 -11.70
N GLN A 148 4.74 -30.66 -12.60
CA GLN A 148 5.76 -31.41 -13.32
C GLN A 148 6.10 -30.67 -14.61
#